data_AF-A0A0V0UR15-F1
#
_entry.id   AF-A0A0V0UR15-F1
#
_cell.length_a   1.000
_cell.length_b   1.000
_cell.length_c   1.000
_cell.angle_alpha   90.00
_cell.angle_beta   90.00
_cell.angle_gamma   90.00
#
_symmetry.space_group_name_H-M   'P 1'
#
loop_
_entity.id
_entity.type
_entity.pdbx_description
1 polymer ?
#
loop_
_entity_poly.entity_id
_entity_poly.type
_entity_poly.pdbx_seq_one_letter_code
_entity_poly.pdbx_strand_id
1 'polypeptide(L)'
;MATIKTWDTDGTFNCPVDEHLAYKMEKRAVLAQRSAEETKPIPAIYDEEASAASAEPSTSGHFPLFRRVRAAMYGHRAKRFPRLPEHRHDLVIPDQFKTTKSGEDFLLCQSNCRHILVFATGTNIRLLAACRTWGMDGTFKI
;
A
#
# COMPACT_ATOMS: atom_id res chain seq x y z
N MET A 1 -57.86 44.60 17.85
CA MET A 1 -56.54 44.32 18.46
C MET A 1 -55.92 43.17 17.70
N ALA A 2 -54.89 43.42 16.89
CA ALA A 2 -54.15 42.38 16.19
C ALA A 2 -52.77 42.22 16.85
N THR A 3 -52.49 41.01 17.33
CA THR A 3 -51.27 40.67 18.06
C THR A 3 -50.13 40.42 17.08
N ILE A 4 -49.02 41.15 17.24
CA ILE A 4 -47.79 40.97 16.48
C ILE A 4 -47.10 39.69 17.00
N LYS A 5 -46.88 38.69 16.12
CA LYS A 5 -45.94 37.60 16.40
C LYS A 5 -44.54 38.09 16.08
N THR A 6 -43.71 38.20 17.11
CA THR A 6 -42.27 38.40 16.99
C THR A 6 -41.65 37.12 16.42
N TRP A 7 -40.80 37.26 15.42
CA TRP A 7 -39.94 36.18 14.94
C TRP A 7 -38.62 36.28 15.70
N ASP A 8 -38.31 35.27 16.51
CA ASP A 8 -36.99 35.14 17.12
C ASP A 8 -35.98 34.77 16.02
N THR A 9 -35.03 35.67 15.81
CA THR A 9 -33.89 35.49 14.90
C THR A 9 -32.71 34.87 15.63
N ASP A 10 -32.71 33.55 15.76
CA ASP A 10 -31.47 32.79 16.03
C ASP A 10 -31.27 31.77 14.91
N GLY A 11 -31.13 32.30 13.70
CA GLY A 11 -30.72 31.55 12.51
C GLY A 11 -29.23 31.20 12.56
N THR A 12 -28.82 30.38 13.53
CA THR A 12 -27.57 29.63 13.36
C THR A 12 -27.87 28.53 12.36
N PHE A 13 -27.61 28.79 11.07
CA PHE A 13 -27.60 27.75 10.04
C PHE A 13 -26.38 26.85 10.27
N ASN A 14 -26.46 26.01 11.31
CA ASN A 14 -25.59 24.86 11.43
C ASN A 14 -26.04 23.87 10.36
N CYS A 15 -25.37 23.90 9.19
CA CYS A 15 -25.36 22.76 8.29
C CYS A 15 -25.00 21.53 9.14
N PRO A 16 -25.88 20.52 9.29
CA PRO A 16 -25.45 19.26 9.88
C PRO A 16 -24.32 18.75 9.01
N VAL A 17 -23.14 18.54 9.59
CA VAL A 17 -22.13 17.72 8.92
C VAL A 17 -22.83 16.38 8.68
N ASP A 18 -23.02 16.01 7.40
CA ASP A 18 -23.66 14.77 7.00
C ASP A 18 -22.98 13.61 7.76
N GLU A 19 -23.66 13.05 8.77
CA GLU A 19 -23.12 12.03 9.67
C GLU A 19 -22.62 10.82 8.88
N HIS A 20 -23.27 10.51 7.75
CA HIS A 20 -22.85 9.43 6.88
C HIS A 20 -21.59 9.77 6.09
N LEU A 21 -21.40 11.03 5.71
CA LEU A 21 -20.16 11.50 5.10
C LEU A 21 -19.02 11.46 6.13
N ALA A 22 -19.26 11.92 7.35
CA ALA A 22 -18.29 11.87 8.44
C ALA A 22 -17.84 10.42 8.71
N TYR A 23 -18.80 9.49 8.85
CA TYR A 23 -18.54 8.06 9.01
C TYR A 23 -17.69 7.50 7.85
N LYS A 24 -18.02 7.83 6.61
CA LYS A 24 -17.26 7.37 5.43
C LYS A 24 -15.84 7.89 5.43
N MET A 25 -15.62 9.12 5.87
CA MET A 25 -14.28 9.71 5.97
C MET A 25 -13.48 9.06 7.09
N GLU A 26 -14.09 8.81 8.25
CA GLU A 26 -13.48 8.11 9.37
C GLU A 26 -13.04 6.69 8.98
N LYS A 27 -13.94 5.89 8.39
CA LYS A 27 -13.61 4.52 7.96
C LYS A 27 -12.52 4.46 6.90
N ARG A 28 -12.45 5.46 6.02
CA ARG A 28 -11.32 5.59 5.07
C ARG A 28 -10.00 5.83 5.78
N ALA A 29 -9.98 6.68 6.81
CA ALA A 29 -8.79 6.94 7.60
C ALA A 29 -8.35 5.68 8.36
N VAL A 30 -9.28 4.96 8.98
CA VAL A 30 -9.02 3.68 9.67
C VAL A 30 -8.42 2.65 8.72
N LEU A 31 -9.03 2.44 7.55
CA LEU A 31 -8.52 1.52 6.54
C LEU A 31 -7.12 1.90 6.04
N ALA A 32 -6.88 3.19 5.82
CA ALA A 32 -5.56 3.68 5.41
C ALA A 32 -4.50 3.40 6.49
N GLN A 33 -4.83 3.65 7.75
CA GLN A 33 -3.94 3.41 8.88
C GLN A 33 -3.64 1.91 9.09
N ARG A 34 -4.67 1.06 9.14
CA ARG A 34 -4.49 -0.40 9.25
C ARG A 34 -3.71 -0.98 8.07
N SER A 35 -3.97 -0.50 6.85
CA SER A 35 -3.22 -0.92 5.66
C SER A 35 -1.77 -0.47 5.67
N ALA A 36 -1.48 0.63 6.37
CA ALA A 36 -0.12 0.96 6.74
C ALA A 36 0.36 -0.16 7.65
N GLU A 37 -0.25 -0.35 8.81
CA GLU A 37 0.27 -1.12 9.94
C GLU A 37 0.48 -2.62 9.71
N GLU A 38 -0.43 -3.25 8.96
CA GLU A 38 -0.46 -4.70 8.80
C GLU A 38 0.25 -5.20 7.54
N THR A 39 0.84 -6.39 7.64
CA THR A 39 1.46 -7.10 6.51
C THR A 39 0.48 -7.89 5.66
N LYS A 40 -0.75 -8.13 6.16
CA LYS A 40 -1.80 -8.85 5.44
C LYS A 40 -2.11 -8.21 4.08
N PRO A 41 -2.59 -8.97 3.08
CA PRO A 41 -3.04 -8.41 1.82
C PRO A 41 -4.12 -7.33 2.02
N ILE A 42 -4.05 -6.22 1.26
CA ILE A 42 -5.03 -5.13 1.33
C ILE A 42 -6.50 -5.60 1.17
N PRO A 43 -6.83 -6.57 0.29
CA PRO A 43 -8.17 -7.14 0.22
C PRO A 43 -8.64 -7.75 1.55
N ALA A 44 -7.79 -8.52 2.23
CA ALA A 44 -8.13 -9.14 3.50
C ALA A 44 -8.39 -8.10 4.60
N ILE A 45 -7.59 -7.03 4.66
CA ILE A 45 -7.80 -5.92 5.61
C ILE A 45 -9.16 -5.26 5.38
N TYR A 46 -9.54 -5.05 4.12
CA TYR A 46 -10.84 -4.48 3.77
C TYR A 46 -11.99 -5.40 4.17
N ASP A 47 -11.91 -6.69 3.87
CA ASP A 47 -12.98 -7.65 4.16
C ASP A 47 -13.20 -7.81 5.66
N GLU A 48 -12.12 -7.82 6.46
CA GLU A 48 -12.19 -7.81 7.93
C GLU A 48 -12.93 -6.57 8.47
N GLU A 49 -12.54 -5.37 8.04
CA GLU A 49 -13.19 -4.11 8.46
C GLU A 49 -14.64 -4.00 7.98
N ALA A 50 -14.92 -4.43 6.75
CA ALA A 50 -16.27 -4.43 6.18
C ALA A 50 -17.18 -5.39 6.96
N SER A 51 -16.67 -6.57 7.32
CA SER A 51 -17.39 -7.55 8.12
C SER A 51 -17.69 -7.00 9.52
N ALA A 52 -16.72 -6.36 10.17
CA ALA A 52 -16.92 -5.72 11.47
C ALA A 52 -17.94 -4.57 11.40
N ALA A 53 -17.88 -3.72 10.37
CA ALA A 53 -18.85 -2.65 10.16
C ALA A 53 -20.26 -3.16 9.83
N SER A 54 -20.37 -4.32 9.19
CA SER A 54 -21.66 -4.93 8.86
C SER A 54 -22.42 -5.43 10.10
N ALA A 55 -21.70 -5.73 11.19
CA ALA A 55 -22.29 -6.18 12.46
C ALA A 55 -23.05 -5.06 13.18
N GLU A 56 -22.81 -3.80 12.82
CA GLU A 56 -23.49 -2.61 13.35
C GLU A 56 -24.63 -2.18 12.40
N PRO A 57 -25.91 -2.46 12.74
CA PRO A 57 -27.04 -2.26 11.82
C PRO A 57 -27.20 -0.81 11.36
N SER A 58 -26.87 0.16 12.21
CA SER A 58 -26.96 1.60 11.92
C SER A 58 -25.97 2.06 10.84
N THR A 59 -24.89 1.32 10.59
CA THR A 59 -23.80 1.76 9.70
C THR A 59 -23.44 0.79 8.56
N SER A 60 -24.02 -0.42 8.57
CA SER A 60 -23.79 -1.49 7.58
C SER A 60 -23.90 -1.03 6.12
N GLY A 61 -24.88 -0.18 5.78
CA GLY A 61 -25.06 0.35 4.42
C GLY A 61 -24.14 1.52 4.03
N HIS A 62 -23.37 2.07 4.98
CA HIS A 62 -22.58 3.28 4.79
C HIS A 62 -21.09 3.00 4.62
N PHE A 63 -20.65 1.75 4.80
CA PHE A 63 -19.24 1.38 4.67
C PHE A 63 -18.69 1.71 3.27
N PRO A 64 -17.50 2.33 3.16
CA PRO A 64 -17.00 2.78 1.88
C PRO A 64 -16.61 1.60 0.98
N LEU A 65 -17.06 1.62 -0.28
CA LEU A 65 -16.74 0.59 -1.26
C LEU A 65 -15.23 0.43 -1.49
N PHE A 66 -14.75 -0.81 -1.65
CA PHE A 66 -13.33 -1.13 -1.86
C PHE A 66 -12.69 -0.29 -2.97
N ARG A 67 -13.37 -0.13 -4.11
CA ARG A 67 -12.86 0.68 -5.24
C ARG A 67 -12.57 2.14 -4.86
N ARG A 68 -13.30 2.70 -3.89
CA ARG A 68 -13.12 4.09 -3.41
C ARG A 68 -11.97 4.24 -2.42
N VAL A 69 -11.55 3.14 -1.77
CA VAL A 69 -10.55 3.17 -0.68
C VAL A 69 -9.23 2.50 -1.07
N ARG A 70 -9.24 1.65 -2.11
CA ARG A 70 -8.08 0.89 -2.59
C ARG A 70 -6.85 1.79 -2.79
N ALA A 71 -6.97 2.87 -3.56
CA ALA A 71 -5.84 3.75 -3.86
C ALA A 71 -5.23 4.37 -2.59
N ALA A 72 -6.08 4.78 -1.64
CA ALA A 72 -5.62 5.32 -0.36
C ALA A 72 -4.86 4.26 0.46
N MET A 73 -5.39 3.03 0.53
CA MET A 73 -4.74 1.93 1.25
C MET A 73 -3.38 1.57 0.64
N TYR A 74 -3.32 1.35 -0.68
CA TYR A 74 -2.05 1.07 -1.37
C TYR A 74 -1.07 2.24 -1.26
N GLY A 75 -1.55 3.48 -1.37
CA GLY A 75 -0.73 4.67 -1.20
C GLY A 75 -0.16 4.80 0.22
N HIS A 76 -0.96 4.52 1.25
CA HIS A 76 -0.49 4.56 2.64
C HIS A 76 0.53 3.46 2.93
N ARG A 77 0.29 2.25 2.42
CA ARG A 77 1.25 1.15 2.52
C ARG A 77 2.54 1.43 1.77
N ALA A 78 2.47 2.09 0.61
CA ALA A 78 3.66 2.48 -0.15
C ALA A 78 4.59 3.41 0.63
N LYS A 79 4.06 4.27 1.52
CA LYS A 79 4.86 5.16 2.38
C LYS A 79 5.77 4.42 3.37
N ARG A 80 5.48 3.15 3.68
CA ARG A 80 6.35 2.32 4.54
C ARG A 80 7.62 1.90 3.83
N PHE A 81 7.54 1.76 2.51
CA PHE A 81 8.71 1.36 1.73
C PHE A 81 9.56 2.60 1.47
N PRO A 82 10.90 2.47 1.54
CA PRO A 82 11.77 3.53 1.09
C PRO A 82 11.43 3.87 -0.36
N ARG A 83 11.63 5.15 -0.73
CA ARG A 83 11.51 5.54 -2.13
C ARG A 83 12.43 4.66 -2.96
N LEU A 84 11.93 4.26 -4.13
CA LEU A 84 12.76 3.52 -5.06
C LEU A 84 13.99 4.37 -5.41
N PRO A 85 15.19 3.79 -5.40
CA PRO A 85 16.39 4.46 -5.88
C PRO A 85 16.15 5.06 -7.27
N GLU A 86 16.44 6.34 -7.45
CA GLU A 86 16.39 6.99 -8.76
C GLU A 86 17.58 6.57 -9.62
N HIS A 87 18.72 6.31 -8.96
CA HIS A 87 19.91 5.81 -9.60
C HIS A 87 20.43 4.52 -8.97
N ARG A 88 21.14 3.72 -9.76
CA ARG A 88 21.73 2.44 -9.30
C ARG A 88 22.73 2.62 -8.17
N HIS A 89 23.43 3.74 -8.09
CA HIS A 89 24.38 4.01 -6.99
C HIS A 89 23.67 4.33 -5.68
N ASP A 90 22.40 4.71 -5.71
CA ASP A 90 21.58 4.92 -4.51
C ASP A 90 21.02 3.59 -3.97
N LEU A 91 21.16 2.49 -4.73
CA LEU A 91 20.72 1.17 -4.30
C LEU A 91 21.66 0.63 -3.22
N VAL A 92 21.29 0.87 -1.97
CA VAL A 92 21.94 0.26 -0.81
C VAL A 92 21.29 -1.08 -0.51
N ILE A 93 22.04 -2.17 -0.69
CA ILE A 93 21.61 -3.51 -0.27
C ILE A 93 22.20 -3.80 1.12
N PRO A 94 21.37 -4.03 2.15
CA PRO A 94 21.84 -4.48 3.46
C PRO A 94 22.68 -5.76 3.38
N ASP A 95 23.72 -5.87 4.22
CA ASP A 95 24.67 -6.99 4.16
C ASP A 95 24.02 -8.36 4.36
N GLN A 96 22.95 -8.43 5.16
CA GLN A 96 22.13 -9.63 5.35
C GLN A 96 21.51 -10.19 4.05
N PHE A 97 21.43 -9.38 2.99
CA PHE A 97 20.91 -9.78 1.68
C PHE A 97 22.01 -9.97 0.63
N LYS A 98 23.28 -9.72 0.98
CA LYS A 98 24.44 -9.95 0.10
C LYS A 98 24.98 -11.37 0.20
N THR A 99 24.51 -12.15 1.18
CA THR A 99 24.93 -13.53 1.38
C THR A 99 23.74 -14.49 1.27
N THR A 100 24.02 -15.72 0.85
CA THR A 100 23.04 -16.80 0.87
C THR A 100 22.77 -17.23 2.31
N LYS A 101 21.74 -18.07 2.52
CA LYS A 101 21.48 -18.69 3.84
C LYS A 101 22.65 -19.54 4.35
N SER A 102 23.51 -20.03 3.45
CA SER A 102 24.73 -20.78 3.77
C SER A 102 25.95 -19.88 4.01
N GLY A 103 25.79 -18.55 3.95
CA GLY A 103 26.88 -17.60 4.16
C GLY A 103 27.79 -17.39 2.94
N GLU A 104 27.40 -17.87 1.77
CA GLU A 104 28.15 -17.63 0.53
C GLU A 104 27.81 -16.27 -0.06
N ASP A 105 28.78 -15.62 -0.69
CA ASP A 105 28.55 -14.37 -1.41
C ASP A 105 27.51 -14.56 -2.52
N PHE A 106 26.45 -13.76 -2.46
CA PHE A 106 25.38 -13.69 -3.43
C PHE A 106 25.58 -12.41 -4.26
N LEU A 107 26.51 -12.52 -5.22
CA LEU A 107 26.99 -11.42 -6.05
C LEU A 107 25.84 -10.72 -6.77
N LEU A 108 25.80 -9.38 -6.64
CA LEU A 108 25.02 -8.45 -7.46
C LEU A 108 25.90 -7.91 -8.60
N CYS A 109 25.99 -8.60 -9.73
CA CYS A 109 27.06 -8.34 -10.71
C CYS A 109 27.15 -6.87 -11.21
N GLN A 110 28.37 -6.36 -11.21
CA GLN A 110 28.85 -5.05 -11.63
C GLN A 110 29.22 -5.09 -13.14
N SER A 111 28.22 -5.11 -14.01
CA SER A 111 28.47 -4.97 -15.45
C SER A 111 28.85 -3.51 -15.79
N ASN A 112 29.86 -3.33 -16.64
CA ASN A 112 30.24 -2.04 -17.23
C ASN A 112 29.07 -1.35 -17.94
N CYS A 113 28.05 -2.12 -18.34
CA CYS A 113 26.87 -1.61 -19.00
C CYS A 113 25.89 -0.92 -18.05
N ARG A 114 26.13 -0.88 -16.72
CA ARG A 114 25.33 -0.18 -15.68
C ARG A 114 23.83 -0.53 -15.59
N HIS A 115 23.24 -1.25 -16.55
CA HIS A 115 21.79 -1.42 -16.69
C HIS A 115 21.22 -2.73 -16.11
N ILE A 116 22.06 -3.73 -15.79
CA ILE A 116 21.57 -5.04 -15.33
C ILE A 116 22.16 -5.38 -13.95
N LEU A 117 21.28 -5.75 -13.03
CA LEU A 117 21.59 -6.26 -11.69
C LEU A 117 21.37 -7.79 -11.71
N VAL A 118 22.40 -8.57 -11.39
CA VAL A 118 22.33 -10.04 -11.38
C VAL A 118 22.64 -10.54 -10.00
N PHE A 119 21.74 -11.29 -9.36
CA PHE A 119 21.96 -11.91 -8.05
C PHE A 119 22.25 -13.40 -8.19
N ALA A 120 23.48 -13.83 -7.92
CA ALA A 120 23.87 -15.23 -8.02
C ALA A 120 25.15 -15.53 -7.23
N THR A 121 25.34 -16.79 -6.81
CA THR A 121 26.65 -17.22 -6.30
C THR A 121 27.65 -17.28 -7.45
N GLY A 122 28.95 -17.16 -7.14
CA GLY A 122 30.00 -17.31 -8.15
C GLY A 122 29.93 -18.66 -8.87
N THR A 123 29.53 -19.73 -8.17
CA THR A 123 29.33 -21.06 -8.77
C THR A 123 28.18 -21.07 -9.77
N ASN A 124 27.04 -20.46 -9.44
CA ASN A 124 25.90 -20.37 -10.36
C ASN A 124 26.24 -19.55 -11.60
N ILE A 125 27.00 -18.44 -11.45
CA ILE A 125 27.47 -17.65 -12.59
C ILE A 125 28.40 -18.48 -13.49
N ARG A 126 29.35 -19.22 -12.91
CA ARG A 126 30.25 -20.09 -13.68
C ARG A 126 29.49 -21.19 -14.42
N LEU A 127 28.51 -21.80 -13.77
CA LEU A 127 27.63 -22.81 -14.38
C LEU A 127 26.86 -22.20 -15.56
N LEU A 128 26.21 -21.05 -15.35
CA LEU A 128 25.50 -20.32 -16.40
C LEU A 128 26.43 -19.98 -17.58
N ALA A 129 27.64 -19.51 -17.32
CA ALA A 129 28.64 -19.19 -18.35
C ALA A 129 29.08 -20.42 -19.16
N ALA A 130 29.06 -21.62 -18.56
CA ALA A 130 29.38 -22.87 -19.24
C ALA A 130 28.20 -23.48 -20.01
N CYS A 131 26.96 -23.06 -19.71
CA CYS A 131 25.77 -23.54 -20.40
C CYS A 131 25.70 -23.02 -21.85
N ARG A 132 25.42 -23.92 -22.80
CA ARG A 132 25.21 -23.58 -24.23
C ARG A 132 23.84 -22.99 -24.52
N THR A 133 22.83 -23.33 -23.70
CA THR A 133 21.43 -22.93 -23.88
C THR A 133 20.90 -22.43 -22.55
N TRP A 134 20.25 -21.27 -22.55
CA TRP A 134 19.69 -20.64 -21.36
C TRP A 134 18.16 -20.56 -21.48
N GLY A 135 17.47 -20.81 -20.37
CA GLY A 135 16.04 -20.56 -20.22
C GLY A 135 15.82 -19.42 -19.25
N MET A 136 15.00 -18.45 -19.62
CA MET A 136 14.62 -17.32 -18.76
C MET A 136 13.11 -17.26 -18.67
N ASP A 137 12.60 -17.09 -17.45
CA ASP A 137 11.22 -16.72 -17.16
C ASP A 137 11.24 -15.36 -16.46
N GLY A 138 10.19 -14.56 -16.64
CA GLY A 138 10.16 -13.19 -16.14
C GLY A 138 8.77 -12.60 -16.14
N THR A 139 8.46 -11.85 -15.09
CA THR A 139 7.28 -10.98 -15.05
C THR A 139 7.62 -9.65 -15.72
N PHE A 140 7.38 -9.56 -17.02
CA PHE A 140 7.50 -8.30 -17.76
C PHE A 140 6.23 -7.48 -17.57
N LYS A 141 6.36 -6.23 -17.14
CA LYS A 141 5.27 -5.26 -17.28
C LYS A 141 5.23 -4.81 -18.74
N ILE A 142 4.12 -5.08 -19.41
CA ILE A 142 3.77 -4.49 -20.71
C ILE A 142 3.30 -3.05 -20.47
#